data_AF-A0AAP8TA62-F1
#
_entry.id   AF-A0AAP8TA62-F1
#
_cell.length_a   1.000
_cell.length_b   1.000
_cell.length_c   1.000
_cell.angle_alpha   90.00
_cell.angle_beta   90.00
_cell.angle_gamma   90.00
#
_symmetry.space_group_name_H-M   'P 1'
#
loop_
_entity.id
_entity.type
_entity.pdbx_description
1 polymer ?
#
loop_
_entity_poly.entity_id
_entity_poly.type
_entity_poly.pdbx_seq_one_letter_code
_entity_poly.pdbx_strand_id
1 'polypeptide(L)'
;MRAFTFIMFLCLLCSLSGYAAREKGEIMLFPKSERAVAKSEKKYLEFYRNLNKGVLMYEVKFEEKKQWIERPASEMGKLGERSRKAGNGKIEVLKKVRVKTRGKKVVLVGFKKPLATGEIIKVTVKKIGVYERTERGDGDTWAVYQYEE
;
A
#
# COMPACT_ATOMS: atom_id res chain seq x y z
N MET A 1 -48.17 13.99 10.28
CA MET A 1 -47.06 13.57 9.39
C MET A 1 -45.88 14.56 9.45
N ARG A 2 -45.31 14.81 10.63
CA ARG A 2 -44.11 15.67 10.79
C ARG A 2 -42.97 15.02 11.58
N ALA A 3 -43.23 13.89 12.25
CA ALA A 3 -42.23 13.15 13.03
C ALA A 3 -41.47 12.09 12.21
N PHE A 4 -42.07 11.58 11.11
CA PHE A 4 -41.46 10.51 10.31
C PHE A 4 -40.27 10.98 9.45
N THR A 5 -40.24 12.25 9.05
CA THR A 5 -39.13 12.83 8.27
C THR A 5 -37.89 13.13 9.09
N PHE A 6 -38.03 13.37 10.40
CA PHE A 6 -36.88 13.62 11.28
C PHE A 6 -36.07 12.34 11.58
N ILE A 7 -36.74 11.18 11.68
CA ILE A 7 -36.06 9.90 11.97
C ILE A 7 -35.23 9.42 10.76
N MET A 8 -35.74 9.57 9.53
CA MET A 8 -34.97 9.21 8.33
C MET A 8 -33.72 10.09 8.13
N PHE A 9 -33.76 11.37 8.51
CA PHE A 9 -32.60 12.26 8.43
C PHE A 9 -31.53 11.90 9.48
N LEU A 10 -31.94 11.42 10.65
CA LEU A 10 -31.02 10.93 11.69
C LEU A 10 -30.33 9.61 11.28
N CYS A 11 -31.04 8.70 10.61
CA CYS A 11 -30.45 7.46 10.10
C CYS A 11 -29.47 7.68 8.92
N LEU A 12 -29.65 8.75 8.14
CA LEU A 12 -28.71 9.15 7.09
C LEU A 12 -27.42 9.78 7.65
N LEU A 13 -27.49 10.47 8.80
CA LEU A 13 -26.31 11.01 9.48
C LEU A 13 -25.50 9.93 10.22
N CYS A 14 -26.16 8.89 10.76
CA CYS A 14 -25.46 7.76 11.40
C CYS A 14 -24.67 6.89 10.41
N SER A 15 -25.02 6.93 9.12
CA SER A 15 -24.28 6.21 8.07
C SER A 15 -23.03 6.96 7.57
N LEU A 16 -22.98 8.28 7.74
CA LEU A 16 -21.85 9.13 7.29
C LEU A 16 -20.78 9.34 8.36
N SER A 17 -21.12 9.21 9.65
CA SER A 17 -20.11 9.03 10.70
C SER A 17 -19.61 7.59 10.60
N GLY A 18 -18.77 7.34 9.60
CA GLY A 18 -18.11 6.07 9.39
C GLY A 18 -17.72 5.51 10.75
N TYR A 19 -18.32 4.35 11.08
CA TYR A 19 -17.88 3.47 12.14
C TYR A 19 -16.48 2.97 11.71
N ALA A 20 -15.51 3.88 11.70
CA ALA A 20 -14.12 3.55 11.84
C ALA A 20 -14.07 2.97 13.24
N ALA A 21 -14.23 1.66 13.33
CA ALA A 21 -13.78 0.88 14.46
C ALA A 21 -12.43 1.49 14.83
N ARG A 22 -12.41 2.23 15.95
CA ARG A 22 -11.22 2.95 16.42
C ARG A 22 -10.24 1.85 16.77
N GLU A 23 -9.43 1.41 15.79
CA GLU A 23 -8.33 0.51 16.05
C GLU A 23 -7.46 1.20 17.10
N LYS A 24 -7.56 0.68 18.33
CA LYS A 24 -6.70 1.08 19.42
C LYS A 24 -5.35 0.47 19.12
N GLY A 25 -4.43 1.30 18.67
CA GLY A 25 -3.03 0.94 18.55
C GLY A 25 -2.15 2.12 18.92
N GLU A 26 -0.98 1.79 19.42
CA GLU A 26 -0.03 2.76 19.95
C GLU A 26 1.28 2.69 19.17
N ILE A 27 1.87 3.86 18.93
CA ILE A 27 3.21 3.96 18.37
C ILE A 27 4.19 3.92 19.51
N MET A 28 4.95 2.84 19.61
CA MET A 28 6.10 2.72 20.49
C MET A 28 7.34 3.21 19.76
N LEU A 29 7.87 4.34 20.20
CA LEU A 29 9.07 4.93 19.64
C LEU A 29 10.32 4.25 20.20
N PHE A 30 11.30 4.01 19.35
CA PHE A 30 12.62 3.59 19.81
C PHE A 30 13.30 4.70 20.63
N PRO A 31 14.27 4.36 21.50
CA PRO A 31 15.09 5.33 22.21
C PRO A 31 15.70 6.37 21.27
N LYS A 32 15.93 7.59 21.78
CA LYS A 32 16.49 8.70 20.97
C LYS A 32 17.87 8.34 20.38
N SER A 33 18.69 7.59 21.12
CA SER A 33 19.98 7.09 20.67
C SER A 33 19.86 6.17 19.45
N GLU A 34 18.93 5.20 19.49
CA GLU A 34 18.67 4.29 18.37
C GLU A 34 18.10 5.01 17.15
N ARG A 35 17.17 5.94 17.40
CA ARG A 35 16.62 6.79 16.33
C ARG A 35 17.68 7.70 15.71
N ALA A 36 18.67 8.18 16.46
CA ALA A 36 19.72 9.02 15.90
C ALA A 36 20.55 8.26 14.85
N VAL A 37 20.89 6.99 15.14
CA VAL A 37 21.73 6.14 14.29
C VAL A 37 20.95 5.45 13.16
N ALA A 38 19.61 5.41 13.23
CA ALA A 38 18.79 4.83 12.17
C ALA A 38 19.05 5.51 10.81
N LYS A 39 19.28 4.68 9.78
CA LYS A 39 19.59 5.15 8.42
C LYS A 39 18.30 5.47 7.65
N SER A 40 18.39 6.49 6.82
CA SER A 40 17.35 6.84 5.86
C SER A 40 17.36 5.86 4.69
N GLU A 41 16.19 5.35 4.33
CA GLU A 41 16.00 4.38 3.26
C GLU A 41 14.96 4.88 2.26
N LYS A 42 15.21 4.66 0.96
CA LYS A 42 14.18 4.89 -0.07
C LYS A 42 13.28 3.67 -0.17
N LYS A 43 11.97 3.87 0.04
CA LYS A 43 10.95 2.82 -0.08
C LYS A 43 9.87 3.21 -1.07
N TYR A 44 9.32 2.20 -1.76
CA TYR A 44 8.06 2.33 -2.47
C TYR A 44 6.95 1.87 -1.53
N LEU A 45 5.99 2.74 -1.28
CA LEU A 45 4.89 2.48 -0.36
C LEU A 45 3.57 2.65 -1.09
N GLU A 46 2.69 1.66 -0.97
CA GLU A 46 1.33 1.72 -1.49
C GLU A 46 0.36 2.09 -0.38
N PHE A 47 -0.39 3.16 -0.59
CA PHE A 47 -1.38 3.63 0.37
C PHE A 47 -2.53 2.63 0.51
N TYR A 48 -2.86 2.31 1.76
CA TYR A 48 -4.00 1.47 2.09
C TYR A 48 -5.11 2.27 2.75
N ARG A 49 -4.84 2.88 3.91
CA ARG A 49 -5.81 3.70 4.65
C ARG A 49 -5.13 4.60 5.68
N ASN A 50 -5.87 5.58 6.17
CA ASN A 50 -5.45 6.43 7.29
C ASN A 50 -5.65 5.73 8.65
N LEU A 51 -4.74 5.98 9.58
CA LEU A 51 -4.86 5.64 11.00
C LEU A 51 -4.94 6.93 11.84
N ASN A 52 -5.31 6.82 13.11
CA ASN A 52 -5.42 7.98 13.99
C ASN A 52 -4.06 8.70 14.21
N LYS A 53 -2.94 7.96 14.19
CA LYS A 53 -1.58 8.49 14.45
C LYS A 53 -0.63 8.37 13.24
N GLY A 54 -1.15 8.14 12.03
CA GLY A 54 -0.32 7.96 10.83
C GLY A 54 -1.08 7.37 9.65
N VAL A 55 -0.35 6.84 8.68
CA VAL A 55 -0.91 6.27 7.45
C VAL A 55 -0.47 4.82 7.30
N LEU A 56 -1.41 3.89 7.16
CA LEU A 56 -1.11 2.48 6.93
C LEU A 56 -0.83 2.25 5.44
N MET A 57 0.31 1.65 5.15
CA MET A 57 0.81 1.41 3.79
C MET A 57 1.37 0.00 3.65
N TYR A 58 1.48 -0.48 2.42
CA TYR A 58 2.22 -1.70 2.08
C TYR A 58 3.59 -1.33 1.52
N GLU A 59 4.65 -2.00 1.96
CA GLU A 59 5.92 -1.96 1.22
C GLU A 59 5.74 -2.62 -0.14
N VAL A 60 6.19 -1.97 -1.19
CA VAL A 60 6.12 -2.49 -2.56
C VAL A 60 7.52 -2.80 -3.05
N LYS A 61 7.68 -3.99 -3.64
CA LYS A 61 8.86 -4.34 -4.42
C LYS A 61 8.47 -4.52 -5.87
N PHE A 62 9.32 -4.03 -6.76
CA PHE A 62 9.19 -4.26 -8.19
C PHE A 62 10.24 -5.28 -8.61
N GLU A 63 9.78 -6.42 -9.10
CA GLU A 63 10.64 -7.48 -9.62
C GLU A 63 10.56 -7.49 -11.15
N GLU A 64 11.70 -7.55 -11.82
CA GLU A 64 11.75 -7.76 -13.27
C GLU A 64 11.72 -9.25 -13.57
N LYS A 65 10.60 -9.74 -14.11
CA LYS A 65 10.44 -11.13 -14.51
C LYS A 65 10.31 -11.22 -16.02
N LYS A 66 10.91 -12.25 -16.61
CA LYS A 66 10.65 -12.60 -18.01
C LYS A 66 9.35 -13.40 -18.05
N GLN A 67 8.34 -12.86 -18.71
CA GLN A 67 7.04 -13.49 -18.85
C GLN A 67 6.71 -13.64 -20.33
N TRP A 68 6.12 -14.78 -20.68
CA TRP A 68 5.52 -15.00 -21.99
C TRP A 68 4.18 -14.28 -22.03
N ILE A 69 4.02 -13.37 -23.00
CA ILE A 69 2.78 -12.61 -23.19
C ILE A 69 2.18 -13.04 -24.52
N GLU A 70 0.92 -13.46 -24.50
CA GLU A 70 0.17 -13.74 -25.72
C GLU A 70 -0.08 -12.46 -26.53
N ARG A 71 0.14 -12.55 -27.83
CA ARG A 71 -0.17 -11.52 -28.81
C ARG A 71 -0.79 -12.12 -30.05
N PRO A 72 -1.56 -11.34 -30.81
CA PRO A 72 -1.95 -11.70 -32.17
C PRO A 72 -0.71 -11.96 -33.02
N ALA A 73 -0.73 -12.99 -33.87
CA ALA A 73 0.40 -13.28 -34.77
C ALA A 73 0.72 -12.14 -35.76
N SER A 74 -0.22 -11.22 -35.98
CA SER A 74 -0.05 -10.00 -36.78
C SER A 74 0.86 -8.97 -36.11
N GLU A 75 1.02 -9.02 -34.78
CA GLU A 75 1.94 -8.17 -34.00
C GLU A 75 3.27 -8.88 -33.77
N MET A 76 3.82 -9.49 -34.82
CA MET A 76 5.09 -10.21 -34.75
C MET A 76 6.17 -9.27 -34.21
N GLY A 77 6.87 -9.74 -33.17
CA GLY A 77 7.75 -8.93 -32.34
C GLY A 77 8.81 -8.17 -33.13
N LYS A 78 9.26 -7.03 -32.58
CA LYS A 78 10.37 -6.26 -33.17
C LYS A 78 11.60 -7.17 -33.32
N LEU A 79 12.46 -6.86 -34.30
CA LEU A 79 13.69 -7.62 -34.59
C LEU A 79 14.47 -7.89 -33.27
N GLY A 80 14.64 -9.16 -32.90
CA GLY A 80 15.35 -9.59 -31.69
C GLY A 80 14.49 -10.09 -30.51
N GLU A 81 13.15 -10.06 -30.59
CA GLU A 81 12.29 -10.65 -29.56
C GLU A 81 12.20 -12.19 -29.67
N ARG A 82 12.41 -12.91 -28.56
CA ARG A 82 12.18 -14.37 -28.52
C ARG A 82 10.68 -14.66 -28.48
N SER A 83 10.16 -15.30 -29.52
CA SER A 83 8.76 -15.71 -29.62
C SER A 83 8.59 -17.23 -29.74
N ARG A 84 7.46 -17.75 -29.27
CA ARG A 84 7.02 -19.14 -29.51
C ARG A 84 5.58 -19.17 -30.02
N LYS A 85 5.21 -20.24 -30.72
CA LYS A 85 3.85 -20.43 -31.23
C LYS A 85 2.92 -20.72 -30.05
N ALA A 86 1.84 -19.95 -29.92
CA ALA A 86 0.72 -20.30 -29.07
C ALA A 86 -0.40 -20.86 -29.97
N GLY A 87 -1.28 -21.71 -29.44
CA GLY A 87 -2.41 -22.24 -30.21
C GLY A 87 -3.31 -21.13 -30.77
N ASN A 88 -4.12 -21.44 -31.77
CA ASN A 88 -5.16 -20.56 -32.31
C ASN A 88 -4.67 -19.20 -32.86
N GLY A 89 -3.63 -19.20 -33.71
CA GLY A 89 -3.20 -17.98 -34.42
C GLY A 89 -2.56 -16.91 -33.52
N LYS A 90 -2.17 -17.28 -32.31
CA LYS A 90 -1.49 -16.42 -31.35
C LYS A 90 0.00 -16.75 -31.29
N ILE A 91 0.80 -15.78 -30.86
CA ILE A 91 2.21 -15.95 -30.53
C ILE A 91 2.44 -15.56 -29.08
N GLU A 92 3.34 -16.22 -28.40
CA GLU A 92 3.83 -15.78 -27.10
C GLU A 92 5.19 -15.13 -27.26
N VAL A 93 5.36 -13.92 -26.73
CA VAL A 93 6.62 -13.19 -26.78
C VAL A 93 7.20 -13.08 -25.37
N LEU A 94 8.48 -13.43 -25.23
CA LEU A 94 9.19 -13.34 -23.95
C LEU A 94 9.58 -11.89 -23.69
N LYS A 95 8.86 -11.24 -22.78
CA LYS A 95 9.12 -9.83 -22.41
C LYS A 95 9.58 -9.73 -20.97
N LYS A 96 10.49 -8.80 -20.70
CA LYS A 96 10.76 -8.37 -19.32
C LYS A 96 9.59 -7.50 -18.86
N VAL A 97 8.86 -7.96 -17.85
CA VAL A 97 7.74 -7.26 -17.23
C VAL A 97 8.13 -6.90 -15.81
N ARG A 98 7.79 -5.69 -15.38
CA ARG A 98 7.90 -5.27 -13.98
C ARG A 98 6.65 -5.74 -13.24
N VAL A 99 6.83 -6.70 -12.35
CA VAL A 99 5.77 -7.24 -11.50
C VAL A 99 5.83 -6.52 -10.16
N LYS A 100 4.69 -5.99 -9.72
CA LYS A 100 4.51 -5.36 -8.42
C LYS A 100 4.15 -6.43 -7.39
N THR A 101 4.93 -6.52 -6.32
CA THR A 101 4.66 -7.42 -5.20
C THR A 101 4.41 -6.60 -3.93
N ARG A 102 3.26 -6.81 -3.29
CA ARG A 102 2.96 -6.24 -1.97
C ARG A 102 3.69 -7.04 -0.89
N GLY A 103 4.46 -6.34 -0.08
CA GLY A 103 5.19 -6.86 1.07
C GLY A 103 4.46 -6.57 2.38
N LYS A 104 5.25 -6.24 3.41
CA LYS A 104 4.76 -6.04 4.77
C LYS A 104 3.96 -4.74 4.90
N LYS A 105 3.01 -4.74 5.85
CA LYS A 105 2.32 -3.53 6.30
C LYS A 105 3.24 -2.67 7.16
N VAL A 106 3.19 -1.36 6.96
CA VAL A 106 3.98 -0.36 7.67
C VAL A 106 3.16 0.89 7.93
N VAL A 107 3.53 1.66 8.95
CA VAL A 107 2.90 2.93 9.29
C VAL A 107 3.84 4.07 8.92
N LEU A 108 3.39 4.98 8.05
CA LEU A 108 4.10 6.19 7.69
C LEU A 108 3.58 7.36 8.54
N VAL A 109 4.47 8.11 9.17
CA VAL A 109 4.15 9.32 9.94
C VAL A 109 4.83 10.55 9.37
N GLY A 110 4.24 11.74 9.58
CA GLY A 110 4.78 13.01 9.10
C GLY A 110 4.53 13.32 7.62
N PHE A 111 3.94 12.39 6.88
CA PHE A 111 3.52 12.62 5.49
C PHE A 111 2.21 13.40 5.45
N LYS A 112 2.23 14.59 4.83
CA LYS A 112 1.08 15.52 4.82
C LYS A 112 0.28 15.56 3.53
N LYS A 113 0.80 14.99 2.44
CA LYS A 113 0.12 15.02 1.14
C LYS A 113 -1.04 14.01 1.16
N PRO A 114 -2.22 14.36 0.61
CA PRO A 114 -3.31 13.41 0.48
C PRO A 114 -2.92 12.28 -0.48
N LEU A 115 -3.38 11.06 -0.19
CA LEU A 115 -3.12 9.87 -0.99
C LEU A 115 -4.43 9.15 -1.29
N ALA A 116 -4.57 8.64 -2.51
CA ALA A 116 -5.69 7.79 -2.91
C ALA A 116 -5.41 6.30 -2.63
N THR A 117 -6.44 5.51 -2.33
CA THR A 117 -6.32 4.05 -2.14
C THR A 117 -5.64 3.38 -3.33
N GLY A 118 -4.52 2.69 -3.08
CA GLY A 118 -3.70 2.03 -4.11
C GLY A 118 -2.63 2.91 -4.75
N GLU A 119 -2.56 4.20 -4.40
CA GLU A 119 -1.49 5.10 -4.85
C GLU A 119 -0.13 4.64 -4.33
N ILE A 120 0.87 4.60 -5.21
CA ILE A 120 2.24 4.20 -4.87
C ILE A 120 3.13 5.44 -4.87
N ILE A 121 3.76 5.71 -3.74
CA ILE A 121 4.73 6.78 -3.59
C ILE A 121 6.13 6.21 -3.39
N LYS A 122 7.13 6.95 -3.87
CA LYS A 122 8.54 6.71 -3.57
C LYS A 122 9.00 7.76 -2.58
N VAL A 123 9.35 7.33 -1.37
CA VAL A 123 9.69 8.25 -0.27
C VAL A 123 10.97 7.83 0.42
N THR A 124 11.71 8.82 0.93
CA THR A 124 12.80 8.59 1.88
C THR A 124 12.19 8.51 3.27
N VAL A 125 12.53 7.47 4.01
CA VAL A 125 11.97 7.23 5.33
C VAL A 125 13.02 6.76 6.31
N LYS A 126 12.77 7.02 7.59
CA LYS A 126 13.61 6.57 8.70
C LYS A 126 12.79 5.76 9.68
N LYS A 127 13.27 4.57 10.06
CA LYS A 127 12.55 3.72 11.03
C LYS A 127 12.65 4.35 12.42
N ILE A 128 11.51 4.60 13.06
CA ILE A 128 11.47 5.29 14.36
C ILE A 128 10.83 4.47 15.47
N GLY A 129 10.21 3.34 15.14
CA GLY A 129 9.53 2.51 16.14
C GLY A 129 8.64 1.45 15.51
N VAL A 130 7.66 1.03 16.30
CA VAL A 130 6.65 0.05 15.93
C VAL A 130 5.25 0.50 16.35
N TYR A 131 4.25 0.08 15.59
CA TYR A 131 2.84 0.27 15.89
C TYR A 131 2.30 -1.06 16.40
N GLU A 132 1.84 -1.07 17.64
CA GLU A 132 1.24 -2.26 18.26
C GLU A 132 -0.28 -2.12 18.28
N ARG A 133 -0.96 -3.11 17.72
CA ARG A 133 -2.42 -3.18 17.73
C ARG A 133 -2.89 -3.92 18.98
N THR A 134 -3.75 -3.28 19.79
CA THR A 134 -4.14 -3.79 21.12
C THR A 134 -5.44 -4.63 21.13
N GLU A 135 -5.87 -5.17 19.99
CA GLU A 135 -7.12 -5.96 19.91
C GLU A 135 -6.87 -7.44 19.57
N ARG A 136 -7.14 -8.28 20.57
CA ARG A 136 -7.30 -9.76 20.56
C ARG A 136 -6.18 -10.58 19.92
N GLY A 137 -5.31 -11.10 20.80
CA GLY A 137 -4.77 -12.45 20.69
C GLY A 137 -3.47 -12.60 19.91
N ASP A 138 -3.31 -11.87 18.81
CA ASP A 138 -2.05 -11.81 18.06
C ASP A 138 -1.75 -10.33 17.76
N GLY A 139 -0.80 -9.78 18.52
CA GLY A 139 -0.37 -8.39 18.37
C GLY A 139 0.32 -8.19 17.03
N ASP A 140 -0.45 -7.80 16.01
CA ASP A 140 0.10 -7.37 14.73
C ASP A 140 0.95 -6.11 14.96
N THR A 141 2.27 -6.28 14.96
CA THR A 141 3.24 -5.20 15.09
C THR A 141 3.71 -4.73 13.71
N TRP A 142 3.47 -3.46 13.38
CA TRP A 142 3.91 -2.87 12.11
C TRP A 142 5.08 -1.92 12.32
N ALA A 143 6.03 -1.88 11.39
CA ALA A 143 7.12 -0.92 11.45
C ALA A 143 6.59 0.51 11.28
N VAL A 144 7.09 1.45 12.08
CA VAL A 144 6.75 2.87 11.97
C VAL A 144 7.93 3.61 11.35
N TYR A 145 7.63 4.29 10.26
CA TYR A 145 8.57 5.07 9.46
C TYR A 145 8.21 6.54 9.53
N GLN A 146 9.20 7.38 9.82
CA GLN A 146 9.10 8.83 9.67
C GLN A 146 9.44 9.21 8.24
N TYR A 147 8.57 10.00 7.61
CA TYR A 147 8.84 10.63 6.32
C TYR A 147 9.96 11.67 6.46
N GLU A 148 10.92 11.64 5.54
CA GLU A 148 11.94 12.67 5.35
C GLU A 148 11.73 13.32 3.98
N GLU A 149 11.62 14.65 3.97
CA GLU A 149 11.42 15.45 2.75
C GLU A 149 12.68 15.54 1.89
#